data_AF-A0A9D5LEE4-F1
#
_entry.id   AF-A0A9D5LEE4-F1
#
_cell.length_a   1.000
_cell.length_b   1.000
_cell.length_c   1.000
_cell.angle_alpha   90.00
_cell.angle_beta   90.00
_cell.angle_gamma   90.00
#
_symmetry.space_group_name_H-M   'P 1'
#
loop_
_entity.id
_entity.type
_entity.pdbx_description
1 polymer ?
#
loop_
_entity_poly.entity_id
_entity_poly.type
_entity_poly.pdbx_seq_one_letter_code
_entity_poly.pdbx_strand_id
1 'polypeptide(L)'
;MENIYDALKLVLSTQLLAPSLSELAKTLGYGSRSTLYTIIDGSATVNAVNKLYERLDEHLHIDEKLIYRMALVIENCRIFTRLIRKEANTDHPEWQFQMMLAFITDYYEYFSPHFRKEILNELLRFKSNEPDEFFNMLAYFYITASDIKFYKSRLTYFEQCRLIIEPLGQKLHDIFPENDAGKIMSQIYSIDTPLKYEAPILWNLVKSIGEMLQIFANPNATREKFDRMLLLPNLGDRSYMEGKNKSEVILMRATRSKQAGSGFYEVLSIRREDMAMRYICRLMFADEQFLTMIPANEINTHLGMYTLDEHGLTFDWEDNSNEPTGLGLKWKLLKLEQSQILRQINRSIDDDKITELIMESRGMKKIEGLGVKDVAISRNSVELRLENGDIYTIDRSEASFLEFITPDDIVTIVRMPSDNNIYAVWAEISHFIPLSNFTKR
;
A
#
# COMPACT_ATOMS: atom_id res chain seq x y z
N MET A 1 4.91 -28.52 -12.72
CA MET A 1 3.74 -29.07 -12.01
C MET A 1 2.75 -29.50 -13.09
N GLU A 2 2.46 -30.78 -13.23
CA GLU A 2 1.84 -31.34 -14.45
C GLU A 2 0.31 -31.50 -14.36
N ASN A 3 -0.29 -31.43 -13.16
CA ASN A 3 -1.73 -31.55 -12.96
C ASN A 3 -2.21 -30.78 -11.72
N ILE A 4 -3.42 -30.20 -11.79
CA ILE A 4 -4.11 -29.50 -10.70
C ILE A 4 -4.23 -30.36 -9.42
N TYR A 5 -4.30 -31.69 -9.55
CA TYR A 5 -4.33 -32.59 -8.40
C TYR A 5 -3.03 -32.57 -7.58
N ASP A 6 -1.88 -32.45 -8.24
CA ASP A 6 -0.60 -32.35 -7.54
C ASP A 6 -0.43 -30.97 -6.88
N ALA A 7 -0.98 -29.92 -7.49
CA ALA A 7 -1.07 -28.60 -6.88
C ALA A 7 -1.87 -28.65 -5.56
N LEU A 8 -3.05 -29.30 -5.59
CA LEU A 8 -3.88 -29.48 -4.41
C LEU A 8 -3.17 -30.24 -3.30
N LYS A 9 -2.52 -31.38 -3.61
CA LYS A 9 -1.74 -32.14 -2.63
C LYS A 9 -0.65 -31.30 -2.00
N LEU A 10 0.07 -30.53 -2.82
CA LEU A 10 1.13 -29.66 -2.35
C LEU A 10 0.57 -28.61 -1.37
N VAL A 11 -0.50 -27.90 -1.74
CA VAL A 11 -1.11 -26.89 -0.87
C VAL A 11 -1.59 -27.51 0.45
N LEU A 12 -2.30 -28.64 0.40
CA LEU A 12 -2.78 -29.36 1.59
C LEU A 12 -1.65 -29.86 2.50
N SER A 13 -0.46 -30.13 1.95
CA SER A 13 0.71 -30.54 2.72
C SER A 13 1.38 -29.39 3.51
N THR A 14 0.91 -28.15 3.33
CA THR A 14 1.42 -26.96 4.02
C THR A 14 0.45 -26.44 5.07
N GLN A 15 0.86 -25.37 5.78
CA GLN A 15 0.00 -24.63 6.70
C GLN A 15 -0.66 -23.41 6.06
N LEU A 16 -0.67 -23.28 4.72
CA LEU A 16 -1.23 -22.10 4.05
C LEU A 16 -2.73 -21.91 4.32
N LEU A 17 -3.49 -23.00 4.44
CA LEU A 17 -4.94 -22.97 4.57
C LEU A 17 -5.46 -23.12 6.01
N ALA A 18 -4.62 -23.64 6.91
CA ALA A 18 -4.97 -23.89 8.31
C ALA A 18 -3.71 -24.23 9.12
N PRO A 19 -3.75 -24.14 10.47
CA PRO A 19 -2.62 -24.59 11.31
C PRO A 19 -2.33 -26.09 11.20
N SER A 20 -3.33 -26.89 10.85
CA SER A 20 -3.18 -28.35 10.63
C SER A 20 -4.29 -28.89 9.74
N LEU A 21 -4.09 -30.08 9.18
CA LEU A 21 -5.13 -30.81 8.45
C LEU A 21 -6.37 -31.12 9.31
N SER A 22 -6.21 -31.28 10.62
CA SER A 22 -7.34 -31.48 11.53
C SER A 22 -8.23 -30.23 11.60
N GLU A 23 -7.62 -29.06 11.73
CA GLU A 23 -8.36 -27.78 11.74
C GLU A 23 -8.93 -27.47 10.37
N LEU A 24 -8.21 -27.75 9.28
CA LEU A 24 -8.74 -27.60 7.93
C LEU A 24 -9.99 -28.48 7.71
N ALA A 25 -9.93 -29.75 8.11
CA ALA A 25 -11.07 -30.66 8.00
C ALA A 25 -12.29 -30.13 8.77
N LYS A 26 -12.08 -29.59 9.97
CA LYS A 26 -13.12 -28.97 10.78
C LYS A 26 -13.72 -27.73 10.12
N THR A 27 -12.89 -26.81 9.62
CA THR A 27 -13.33 -25.60 8.91
C THR A 27 -14.15 -25.95 7.67
N LEU A 28 -13.75 -26.98 6.94
CA LEU A 28 -14.45 -27.48 5.76
C LEU A 28 -15.63 -28.38 6.09
N GLY A 29 -16.02 -28.55 7.36
CA GLY A 29 -17.18 -29.35 7.77
C GLY A 29 -17.05 -30.87 7.58
N TYR A 30 -15.83 -31.41 7.53
CA TYR A 30 -15.58 -32.85 7.57
C TYR A 30 -15.56 -33.37 9.01
N GLY A 31 -16.10 -34.57 9.23
CA GLY A 31 -16.08 -35.22 10.54
C GLY A 31 -14.70 -35.77 10.96
N SER A 32 -13.76 -35.91 10.02
CA SER A 32 -12.39 -36.33 10.30
C SER A 32 -11.41 -35.87 9.22
N ARG A 33 -10.12 -35.78 9.57
CA ARG A 33 -9.01 -35.48 8.66
C ARG A 33 -8.69 -36.59 7.66
N SER A 34 -9.29 -37.78 7.79
CA SER A 34 -8.97 -38.97 6.99
C SER A 34 -9.19 -38.73 5.50
N THR A 35 -10.24 -38.01 5.11
CA THR A 35 -10.51 -37.67 3.72
C THR A 35 -9.40 -36.79 3.12
N LEU A 36 -8.88 -35.82 3.87
CA LEU A 36 -7.77 -34.99 3.41
C LEU A 36 -6.47 -35.80 3.26
N TYR A 37 -6.19 -36.73 4.17
CA TYR A 37 -5.04 -37.63 4.03
C TYR A 37 -5.14 -38.50 2.78
N THR A 38 -6.30 -39.10 2.51
CA THR A 38 -6.48 -39.91 1.29
C THR A 38 -6.29 -39.11 -0.01
N ILE A 39 -6.59 -37.81 0.02
CA ILE A 39 -6.35 -36.91 -1.12
C ILE A 39 -4.83 -36.65 -1.27
N ILE A 40 -4.15 -36.33 -0.17
CA ILE A 40 -2.69 -36.14 -0.14
C ILE A 40 -1.96 -37.41 -0.63
N ASP A 41 -2.37 -38.58 -0.14
CA ASP A 41 -1.78 -39.88 -0.48
C ASP A 41 -2.14 -40.33 -1.91
N GLY A 42 -3.03 -39.62 -2.60
CA GLY A 42 -3.42 -39.91 -3.97
C GLY A 42 -4.43 -41.05 -4.13
N SER A 43 -4.99 -41.58 -3.03
CA SER A 43 -5.93 -42.69 -3.03
C SER A 43 -7.41 -42.27 -2.99
N ALA A 44 -7.70 -40.97 -3.06
CA ALA A 44 -9.07 -40.44 -3.05
C ALA A 44 -9.78 -40.65 -4.39
N THR A 45 -11.12 -40.75 -4.33
CA THR A 45 -11.96 -40.79 -5.53
C THR A 45 -12.12 -39.40 -6.14
N VAL A 46 -12.38 -39.32 -7.44
CA VAL A 46 -12.66 -38.03 -8.14
C VAL A 46 -13.78 -37.25 -7.44
N ASN A 47 -14.84 -37.94 -7.01
CA ASN A 47 -15.95 -37.31 -6.28
C ASN A 47 -15.50 -36.69 -4.94
N ALA A 48 -14.57 -37.33 -4.23
CA ALA A 48 -14.03 -36.78 -2.99
C ALA A 48 -13.17 -35.53 -3.24
N VAL A 49 -12.44 -35.49 -4.35
CA VAL A 49 -11.64 -34.33 -4.77
C VAL A 49 -12.53 -33.16 -5.19
N ASN A 50 -13.56 -33.40 -6.02
CA ASN A 50 -14.51 -32.35 -6.42
C ASN A 50 -15.23 -31.75 -5.22
N LYS A 51 -15.69 -32.60 -4.29
CA LYS A 51 -16.33 -32.16 -3.05
C LYS A 51 -15.39 -31.34 -2.15
N LEU A 52 -14.08 -31.59 -2.21
CA LEU A 52 -13.11 -30.76 -1.50
C LEU A 52 -13.02 -29.37 -2.14
N TYR A 53 -12.96 -29.26 -3.47
CA TYR A 53 -12.96 -27.96 -4.14
C TYR A 53 -14.24 -27.16 -3.85
N GLU A 54 -15.42 -27.79 -3.92
CA GLU A 54 -16.68 -27.16 -3.53
C GLU A 54 -16.60 -26.57 -2.11
N ARG A 55 -16.06 -27.33 -1.14
CA ARG A 55 -15.93 -26.86 0.25
C ARG A 55 -14.88 -25.78 0.42
N LEU A 56 -13.76 -25.85 -0.31
CA LEU A 56 -12.73 -24.81 -0.29
C LEU A 56 -13.28 -23.49 -0.81
N ASP A 57 -14.11 -23.52 -1.86
CA ASP A 57 -14.77 -22.33 -2.39
C ASP A 57 -15.85 -21.81 -1.43
N GLU A 58 -16.74 -22.69 -0.95
CA GLU A 58 -17.83 -22.33 -0.02
C GLU A 58 -17.34 -21.73 1.30
N HIS A 59 -16.27 -22.27 1.89
CA HIS A 59 -15.83 -21.90 3.23
C HIS A 59 -14.63 -20.97 3.27
N LEU A 60 -13.77 -21.00 2.24
CA LEU A 60 -12.53 -20.22 2.20
C LEU A 60 -12.43 -19.31 0.98
N HIS A 61 -13.37 -19.36 0.03
CA HIS A 61 -13.33 -18.66 -1.25
C HIS A 61 -12.08 -19.00 -2.07
N ILE A 62 -11.72 -20.29 -2.06
CA ILE A 62 -10.55 -20.82 -2.77
C ILE A 62 -10.99 -21.69 -3.93
N ASP A 63 -10.77 -21.19 -5.14
CA ASP A 63 -10.99 -21.92 -6.40
C ASP A 63 -9.75 -22.71 -6.86
N GLU A 64 -9.91 -23.52 -7.91
CA GLU A 64 -8.82 -24.31 -8.50
C GLU A 64 -7.67 -23.43 -9.00
N LYS A 65 -7.97 -22.26 -9.56
CA LYS A 65 -6.96 -21.34 -10.09
C LYS A 65 -6.07 -20.82 -8.97
N LEU A 66 -6.65 -20.49 -7.82
CA LEU A 66 -5.93 -20.04 -6.64
C LEU A 66 -5.08 -21.17 -6.05
N ILE A 67 -5.58 -22.41 -6.00
CA ILE A 67 -4.77 -23.57 -5.60
C ILE A 67 -3.54 -23.73 -6.48
N TYR A 68 -3.68 -23.59 -7.80
CA TYR A 68 -2.54 -23.65 -8.72
C TYR A 68 -1.51 -22.55 -8.44
N ARG A 69 -1.97 -21.31 -8.23
CA ARG A 69 -1.09 -20.17 -7.89
C ARG A 69 -0.36 -20.36 -6.56
N MET A 70 -1.06 -20.81 -5.52
CA MET A 70 -0.46 -21.14 -4.22
C MET A 70 0.64 -22.19 -4.40
N ALA A 71 0.36 -23.25 -5.16
CA ALA A 71 1.31 -24.32 -5.42
C ALA A 71 2.57 -23.81 -6.15
N LEU A 72 2.40 -22.95 -7.15
CA LEU A 72 3.51 -22.32 -7.87
C LEU A 72 4.39 -21.47 -6.92
N VAL A 73 3.77 -20.67 -6.05
CA VAL A 73 4.47 -19.89 -5.02
C VAL A 73 5.27 -20.79 -4.07
N ILE A 74 4.69 -21.91 -3.63
CA ILE A 74 5.39 -22.89 -2.75
C ILE A 74 6.61 -23.47 -3.45
N GLU A 75 6.47 -23.95 -4.69
CA GLU A 75 7.58 -24.56 -5.45
C GLU A 75 8.68 -23.54 -5.76
N ASN A 76 8.31 -22.36 -6.24
CA ASN A 76 9.26 -21.30 -6.52
C ASN A 76 9.99 -20.87 -5.24
N CYS A 77 9.30 -20.80 -4.11
CA CYS A 77 9.91 -20.48 -2.83
C CYS A 77 10.92 -21.55 -2.38
N ARG A 78 10.62 -22.84 -2.59
CA ARG A 78 11.57 -23.94 -2.32
C ARG A 78 12.83 -23.82 -3.16
N ILE A 79 12.67 -23.56 -4.46
CA ILE A 79 13.79 -23.38 -5.38
C ILE A 79 14.60 -22.15 -4.97
N PHE A 80 13.95 -21.01 -4.77
CA PHE A 80 14.55 -19.75 -4.34
C PHE A 80 15.34 -19.89 -3.04
N THR A 81 14.74 -20.51 -2.01
CA THR A 81 15.39 -20.74 -0.71
C THR A 81 16.69 -21.52 -0.87
N ARG A 82 16.70 -22.56 -1.71
CA ARG A 82 17.89 -23.37 -1.97
C ARG A 82 19.00 -22.58 -2.67
N LEU A 83 18.64 -21.68 -3.57
CA LEU A 83 19.59 -20.84 -4.32
C LEU A 83 20.16 -19.75 -3.40
N ILE A 84 19.30 -19.01 -2.71
CA ILE A 84 19.67 -17.86 -1.87
C ILE A 84 20.45 -18.26 -0.63
N ARG A 85 20.20 -19.43 -0.03
CA ARG A 85 20.97 -19.91 1.13
C ARG A 85 22.48 -20.04 0.87
N LYS A 86 22.89 -20.20 -0.39
CA LYS A 86 24.32 -20.26 -0.75
C LYS A 86 24.97 -18.88 -0.78
N GLU A 87 24.17 -17.84 -0.90
CA GLU A 87 24.60 -16.45 -1.01
C GLU A 87 24.47 -15.73 0.34
N ALA A 88 23.48 -16.11 1.16
CA ALA A 88 23.19 -15.48 2.44
C ALA A 88 24.27 -15.70 3.50
N ASN A 89 24.58 -14.65 4.27
CA ASN A 89 25.28 -14.79 5.54
C ASN A 89 24.28 -15.28 6.61
N THR A 90 24.07 -16.59 6.69
CA THR A 90 23.08 -17.19 7.58
C THR A 90 23.37 -16.98 9.07
N ASP A 91 24.57 -16.50 9.42
CA ASP A 91 24.93 -16.14 10.80
C ASP A 91 24.36 -14.77 11.21
N HIS A 92 24.00 -13.92 10.24
CA HIS A 92 23.35 -12.65 10.54
C HIS A 92 21.87 -12.89 10.93
N PRO A 93 21.37 -12.37 12.07
CA PRO A 93 20.03 -12.69 12.57
C PRO A 93 18.89 -12.26 11.65
N GLU A 94 19.16 -11.36 10.71
CA GLU A 94 18.18 -10.83 9.76
C GLU A 94 18.55 -11.11 8.29
N TRP A 95 19.34 -12.16 8.03
CA TRP A 95 19.78 -12.48 6.67
C TRP A 95 18.58 -12.66 5.71
N GLN A 96 17.45 -13.18 6.18
CA GLN A 96 16.23 -13.35 5.39
C GLN A 96 15.68 -12.00 4.93
N PHE A 97 15.64 -11.03 5.85
CA PHE A 97 15.20 -9.67 5.54
C PHE A 97 16.16 -9.01 4.55
N GLN A 98 17.47 -9.16 4.73
CA GLN A 98 18.47 -8.60 3.79
C GLN A 98 18.36 -9.20 2.40
N MET A 99 18.13 -10.52 2.30
CA MET A 99 17.93 -11.19 1.01
C MET A 99 16.66 -10.70 0.32
N MET A 100 15.56 -10.57 1.06
CA MET A 100 14.33 -10.00 0.54
C MET A 100 14.53 -8.53 0.11
N LEU A 101 15.21 -7.73 0.94
CA LEU A 101 15.47 -6.31 0.69
C LEU A 101 16.25 -6.10 -0.61
N ALA A 102 17.23 -6.94 -0.91
CA ALA A 102 18.01 -6.83 -2.14
C ALA A 102 17.15 -6.88 -3.43
N PHE A 103 16.05 -7.66 -3.40
CA PHE A 103 15.09 -7.71 -4.52
C PHE A 103 14.07 -6.57 -4.50
N ILE A 104 13.90 -5.89 -3.37
CA ILE A 104 13.09 -4.66 -3.26
C ILE A 104 13.88 -3.46 -3.77
N THR A 105 15.15 -3.33 -3.37
CA THR A 105 16.05 -2.22 -3.74
C THR A 105 16.72 -2.39 -5.10
N ASP A 106 16.57 -3.55 -5.74
CA ASP A 106 17.37 -3.96 -6.91
C ASP A 106 18.89 -3.84 -6.68
N TYR A 107 19.33 -4.05 -5.44
CA TYR A 107 20.74 -3.92 -5.06
C TYR A 107 21.38 -5.30 -4.85
N TYR A 108 22.08 -5.77 -5.88
CA TYR A 108 22.57 -7.15 -5.95
C TYR A 108 24.07 -7.32 -5.68
N GLU A 109 24.77 -6.29 -5.20
CA GLU A 109 26.24 -6.34 -5.06
C GLU A 109 26.73 -7.43 -4.08
N TYR A 110 25.90 -7.76 -3.10
CA TYR A 110 26.17 -8.80 -2.11
C TYR A 110 26.18 -10.22 -2.71
N PHE A 111 25.55 -10.44 -3.88
CA PHE A 111 25.50 -11.75 -4.53
C PHE A 111 26.82 -12.07 -5.26
N SER A 112 27.20 -13.33 -5.21
CA SER A 112 28.39 -13.83 -5.89
C SER A 112 28.33 -13.53 -7.39
N PRO A 113 29.48 -13.30 -8.06
CA PRO A 113 29.51 -13.07 -9.51
C PRO A 113 28.85 -14.21 -10.30
N HIS A 114 28.97 -15.45 -9.82
CA HIS A 114 28.32 -16.62 -10.42
C HIS A 114 26.79 -16.52 -10.32
N PHE A 115 26.25 -16.24 -9.12
CA PHE A 115 24.81 -16.06 -8.94
C PHE A 115 24.24 -14.94 -9.82
N ARG A 116 24.92 -13.79 -9.86
CA ARG A 116 24.52 -12.65 -10.70
C ARG A 116 24.50 -12.99 -12.19
N LYS A 117 25.45 -13.81 -12.65
CA LYS A 117 25.55 -14.19 -14.06
C LYS A 117 24.52 -15.25 -14.45
N GLU A 118 24.29 -16.24 -13.61
CA GLU A 118 23.55 -17.46 -13.98
C GLU A 118 22.11 -17.49 -13.49
N ILE A 119 21.81 -16.89 -12.33
CA ILE A 119 20.52 -17.06 -11.64
C ILE A 119 19.73 -15.75 -11.58
N LEU A 120 20.40 -14.64 -11.29
CA LEU A 120 19.74 -13.35 -11.06
C LEU A 120 18.86 -12.93 -12.24
N ASN A 121 19.32 -13.13 -13.48
CA ASN A 121 18.56 -12.76 -14.67
C ASN A 121 17.22 -13.52 -14.79
N GLU A 122 17.16 -14.78 -14.34
CA GLU A 122 15.91 -15.55 -14.33
C GLU A 122 14.95 -15.02 -13.26
N LEU A 123 15.48 -14.69 -12.07
CA LEU A 123 14.70 -14.09 -10.98
C LEU A 123 14.16 -12.71 -11.36
N LEU A 124 14.95 -11.88 -12.04
CA LEU A 124 14.51 -10.58 -12.53
C LEU A 124 13.45 -10.72 -13.62
N ARG A 125 13.60 -11.69 -14.54
CA ARG A 125 12.55 -11.99 -15.52
C ARG A 125 11.27 -12.46 -14.86
N PHE A 126 11.36 -13.29 -13.81
CA PHE A 126 10.19 -13.72 -13.04
C PHE A 126 9.53 -12.52 -12.33
N LYS A 127 10.32 -11.66 -11.66
CA LYS A 127 9.87 -10.41 -11.05
C LYS A 127 9.14 -9.50 -12.05
N SER A 128 9.59 -9.42 -13.30
CA SER A 128 8.95 -8.58 -14.33
C SER A 128 7.70 -9.22 -14.96
N ASN A 129 7.73 -10.53 -15.24
CA ASN A 129 6.65 -11.21 -15.98
C ASN A 129 5.47 -11.60 -15.09
N GLU A 130 5.75 -11.99 -13.85
CA GLU A 130 4.76 -12.50 -12.88
C GLU A 130 5.03 -11.83 -11.51
N PRO A 131 4.85 -10.51 -11.40
CA PRO A 131 5.26 -9.76 -10.22
C PRO A 131 4.49 -10.19 -8.96
N ASP A 132 3.21 -10.50 -9.06
CA ASP A 132 2.39 -10.94 -7.92
C ASP A 132 2.92 -12.27 -7.38
N GLU A 133 3.14 -13.27 -8.24
CA GLU A 133 3.71 -14.56 -7.86
C GLU A 133 5.14 -14.42 -7.31
N PHE A 134 5.96 -13.53 -7.87
CA PHE A 134 7.31 -13.25 -7.39
C PHE A 134 7.31 -12.66 -5.98
N PHE A 135 6.52 -11.62 -5.73
CA PHE A 135 6.48 -10.99 -4.40
C PHE A 135 5.77 -11.88 -3.36
N ASN A 136 4.77 -12.67 -3.76
CA ASN A 136 4.18 -13.69 -2.89
C ASN A 136 5.20 -14.79 -2.53
N MET A 137 6.07 -15.16 -3.47
CA MET A 137 7.21 -16.05 -3.20
C MET A 137 8.19 -15.43 -2.20
N LEU A 138 8.55 -14.15 -2.35
CA LEU A 138 9.41 -13.46 -1.38
C LEU A 138 8.77 -13.34 0.00
N ALA A 139 7.48 -13.03 0.08
CA ALA A 139 6.72 -12.98 1.31
C ALA A 139 6.69 -14.35 2.00
N TYR A 140 6.37 -15.41 1.26
CA TYR A 140 6.36 -16.77 1.79
C TYR A 140 7.76 -17.23 2.21
N PHE A 141 8.81 -16.85 1.48
CA PHE A 141 10.20 -17.06 1.88
C PHE A 141 10.50 -16.35 3.20
N TYR A 142 10.16 -15.07 3.35
CA TYR A 142 10.40 -14.31 4.57
C TYR A 142 9.72 -14.95 5.78
N ILE A 143 8.45 -15.33 5.66
CA ILE A 143 7.69 -15.99 6.73
C ILE A 143 8.34 -17.31 7.13
N THR A 144 8.64 -18.17 6.14
CA THR A 144 9.13 -19.53 6.40
C THR A 144 10.60 -19.55 6.84
N ALA A 145 11.45 -18.75 6.23
CA ALA A 145 12.88 -18.68 6.55
C ALA A 145 13.15 -17.97 7.89
N SER A 146 12.25 -17.07 8.32
CA SER A 146 12.32 -16.38 9.62
C SER A 146 11.59 -17.15 10.74
N ASP A 147 11.08 -18.36 10.44
CA ASP A 147 10.29 -19.20 11.35
C ASP A 147 9.12 -18.48 12.03
N ILE A 148 8.44 -17.59 11.30
CA ILE A 148 7.31 -16.82 11.83
C ILE A 148 6.14 -17.77 12.09
N LYS A 149 5.81 -17.95 13.36
CA LYS A 149 4.63 -18.72 13.78
C LYS A 149 3.38 -17.88 13.61
N PHE A 150 2.65 -18.11 12.52
CA PHE A 150 1.41 -17.40 12.24
C PHE A 150 0.32 -17.79 13.23
N TYR A 151 -0.17 -19.03 13.20
CA TYR A 151 -1.31 -19.53 14.00
C TYR A 151 -1.02 -19.69 15.51
N LYS A 152 -0.93 -18.58 16.24
CA LYS A 152 -0.82 -18.50 17.70
C LYS A 152 -2.22 -18.51 18.33
N SER A 153 -2.51 -19.56 19.10
CA SER A 153 -3.84 -19.82 19.70
C SER A 153 -4.40 -18.74 20.64
N ARG A 154 -3.56 -17.80 21.10
CA ARG A 154 -3.97 -16.70 22.00
C ARG A 154 -4.27 -15.39 21.28
N LEU A 155 -4.07 -15.35 19.96
CA LEU A 155 -4.23 -14.15 19.17
C LEU A 155 -5.31 -14.38 18.11
N THR A 156 -6.08 -13.34 17.85
CA THR A 156 -6.97 -13.26 16.69
C THR A 156 -6.15 -13.25 15.40
N TYR A 157 -6.77 -13.59 14.26
CA TYR A 157 -6.14 -13.49 12.94
C TYR A 157 -5.54 -12.10 12.71
N PHE A 158 -6.33 -11.07 13.02
CA PHE A 158 -5.93 -9.67 13.01
C PHE A 158 -4.65 -9.40 13.82
N GLU A 159 -4.63 -9.76 15.10
CA GLU A 159 -3.47 -9.51 15.97
C GLU A 159 -2.21 -10.22 15.45
N GLN A 160 -2.37 -11.39 14.82
CA GLN A 160 -1.26 -12.13 14.20
C GLN A 160 -0.72 -11.38 12.97
N CYS A 161 -1.61 -10.93 12.08
CA CYS A 161 -1.24 -10.13 10.91
C CYS A 161 -0.55 -8.83 11.32
N ARG A 162 -1.14 -8.09 12.27
CA ARG A 162 -0.61 -6.82 12.77
C ARG A 162 0.81 -6.95 13.31
N LEU A 163 1.07 -7.97 14.14
CA LEU A 163 2.40 -8.24 14.72
C LEU A 163 3.47 -8.61 13.69
N ILE A 164 3.09 -8.91 12.45
CA ILE A 164 4.01 -9.28 11.37
C ILE A 164 4.15 -8.12 10.37
N ILE A 165 3.02 -7.55 9.94
CA ILE A 165 2.97 -6.53 8.89
C ILE A 165 3.46 -5.19 9.41
N GLU A 166 3.02 -4.72 10.59
CA GLU A 166 3.43 -3.38 11.08
C GLU A 166 4.94 -3.28 11.29
N PRO A 167 5.63 -4.23 11.97
CA PRO A 167 7.07 -4.12 12.14
C PRO A 167 7.83 -4.21 10.82
N LEU A 168 7.37 -5.05 9.89
CA LEU A 168 7.99 -5.18 8.58
C LEU A 168 7.79 -3.91 7.73
N GLY A 169 6.57 -3.36 7.72
CA GLY A 169 6.23 -2.13 7.03
C GLY A 169 6.99 -0.92 7.58
N GLN A 170 7.09 -0.81 8.91
CA GLN A 170 7.89 0.23 9.56
C GLN A 170 9.37 0.09 9.19
N LYS A 171 9.93 -1.12 9.25
CA LYS A 171 11.33 -1.36 8.90
C LYS A 171 11.64 -1.02 7.44
N LEU A 172 10.73 -1.32 6.52
CA LEU A 172 10.86 -0.93 5.12
C LEU A 172 10.73 0.59 4.97
N HIS A 173 9.81 1.23 5.68
CA HIS A 173 9.67 2.69 5.66
C HIS A 173 10.88 3.41 6.26
N ASP A 174 11.54 2.85 7.27
CA ASP A 174 12.79 3.43 7.81
C ASP A 174 13.92 3.42 6.75
N ILE A 175 13.88 2.47 5.82
CA ILE A 175 14.84 2.36 4.70
C ILE A 175 14.40 3.24 3.52
N PHE A 176 13.10 3.29 3.26
CA PHE A 176 12.47 4.09 2.20
C PHE A 176 11.52 5.12 2.83
N PRO A 177 12.04 6.13 3.56
CA PRO A 177 11.21 7.16 4.17
C PRO A 177 10.41 7.92 3.10
N GLU A 178 10.85 7.82 1.84
CA GLU A 178 10.18 8.37 0.69
C GLU A 178 8.87 7.68 0.30
N ASN A 179 8.73 6.41 0.66
CA ASN A 179 7.63 5.57 0.21
C ASN A 179 6.48 5.57 1.23
N ASP A 180 5.86 6.73 1.41
CA ASP A 180 4.66 6.91 2.26
C ASP A 180 3.56 5.91 1.87
N ALA A 181 3.42 5.70 0.57
CA ALA A 181 2.57 4.71 -0.06
C ALA A 181 2.73 3.29 0.53
N GLY A 182 3.96 2.79 0.62
CA GLY A 182 4.25 1.47 1.20
C GLY A 182 3.89 1.39 2.68
N LYS A 183 4.14 2.46 3.44
CA LYS A 183 3.74 2.56 4.84
C LYS A 183 2.23 2.52 5.02
N ILE A 184 1.51 3.32 4.25
CA ILE A 184 0.03 3.36 4.24
C ILE A 184 -0.52 1.96 3.98
N MET A 185 0.02 1.28 2.97
CA MET A 185 -0.46 -0.04 2.60
C MET A 185 -0.12 -1.09 3.65
N SER A 186 1.04 -1.00 4.30
CA SER A 186 1.37 -1.85 5.46
C SER A 186 0.34 -1.69 6.58
N GLN A 187 -0.11 -0.45 6.83
CA GLN A 187 -1.13 -0.17 7.81
C GLN A 187 -2.47 -0.75 7.36
N ILE A 188 -2.94 -0.47 6.15
CA ILE A 188 -4.19 -1.03 5.62
C ILE A 188 -4.22 -2.57 5.73
N TYR A 189 -3.13 -3.25 5.37
CA TYR A 189 -3.04 -4.70 5.47
C TYR A 189 -2.92 -5.22 6.91
N SER A 190 -2.41 -4.41 7.83
CA SER A 190 -2.42 -4.73 9.25
C SER A 190 -3.78 -4.53 9.91
N ILE A 191 -4.72 -3.86 9.22
CA ILE A 191 -5.95 -3.32 9.80
C ILE A 191 -7.25 -4.09 9.40
N ASP A 192 -7.17 -5.40 9.17
CA ASP A 192 -8.34 -6.30 9.06
C ASP A 192 -9.31 -6.14 7.87
N THR A 193 -9.39 -5.05 7.09
CA THR A 193 -10.55 -4.90 6.17
C THR A 193 -10.56 -5.83 4.94
N PRO A 194 -9.45 -6.03 4.19
CA PRO A 194 -9.42 -7.08 3.17
C PRO A 194 -9.62 -8.48 3.78
N LEU A 195 -9.28 -8.62 5.06
CA LEU A 195 -9.11 -9.88 5.77
C LEU A 195 -10.34 -10.32 6.58
N LYS A 196 -11.28 -9.42 6.86
CA LYS A 196 -12.53 -9.70 7.58
C LYS A 196 -13.55 -10.42 6.70
N TYR A 197 -13.45 -10.23 5.39
CA TYR A 197 -14.21 -10.94 4.37
C TYR A 197 -13.43 -12.10 3.74
N GLU A 198 -12.11 -12.14 3.91
CA GLU A 198 -11.27 -13.25 3.49
C GLU A 198 -11.12 -14.28 4.61
N ALA A 199 -10.84 -15.54 4.26
CA ALA A 199 -10.65 -16.58 5.26
C ALA A 199 -9.42 -16.30 6.15
N PRO A 200 -9.44 -16.63 7.46
CA PRO A 200 -8.33 -16.37 8.37
C PRO A 200 -7.17 -17.38 8.20
N ILE A 201 -6.54 -17.36 7.02
CA ILE A 201 -5.53 -18.32 6.58
C ILE A 201 -4.21 -17.63 6.25
N LEU A 202 -3.10 -18.34 6.44
CA LEU A 202 -1.75 -17.82 6.20
C LEU A 202 -1.55 -17.31 4.76
N TRP A 203 -2.24 -17.90 3.78
CA TRP A 203 -2.15 -17.42 2.39
C TRP A 203 -2.52 -15.93 2.25
N ASN A 204 -3.52 -15.45 2.98
CA ASN A 204 -3.93 -14.06 2.85
C ASN A 204 -2.89 -13.11 3.46
N LEU A 205 -2.22 -13.51 4.54
CA LEU A 205 -1.03 -12.81 5.03
C LEU A 205 0.11 -12.79 3.98
N VAL A 206 0.39 -13.93 3.33
CA VAL A 206 1.39 -14.01 2.26
C VAL A 206 1.07 -13.01 1.15
N LYS A 207 -0.18 -12.98 0.69
CA LYS A 207 -0.67 -12.05 -0.33
C LYS A 207 -0.51 -10.60 0.11
N SER A 208 -0.96 -10.26 1.32
CA SER A 208 -0.84 -8.91 1.87
C SER A 208 0.61 -8.44 1.97
N ILE A 209 1.51 -9.29 2.46
CA ILE A 209 2.94 -8.95 2.51
C ILE A 209 3.49 -8.82 1.08
N GLY A 210 3.24 -9.76 0.18
CA GLY A 210 3.73 -9.69 -1.21
C GLY A 210 3.29 -8.40 -1.90
N GLU A 211 2.02 -8.06 -1.74
CA GLU A 211 1.43 -6.82 -2.21
C GLU A 211 2.08 -5.56 -1.61
N MET A 212 2.44 -5.58 -0.32
CA MET A 212 3.17 -4.51 0.35
C MET A 212 4.62 -4.41 -0.18
N LEU A 213 5.33 -5.53 -0.34
CA LEU A 213 6.70 -5.56 -0.85
C LEU A 213 6.77 -5.01 -2.29
N GLN A 214 5.77 -5.32 -3.11
CA GLN A 214 5.66 -4.80 -4.47
C GLN A 214 5.54 -3.28 -4.50
N ILE A 215 4.82 -2.69 -3.54
CA ILE A 215 4.67 -1.23 -3.40
C ILE A 215 5.98 -0.59 -2.95
N PHE A 216 6.69 -1.23 -2.02
CA PHE A 216 8.03 -0.78 -1.62
C PHE A 216 9.05 -0.87 -2.77
N ALA A 217 8.99 -1.95 -3.56
CA ALA A 217 9.91 -2.19 -4.67
C ALA A 217 9.59 -1.34 -5.91
N ASN A 218 8.33 -0.95 -6.06
CA ASN A 218 7.87 -0.13 -7.17
C ASN A 218 6.77 0.82 -6.67
N PRO A 219 7.12 2.07 -6.30
CA PRO A 219 6.15 3.07 -5.89
C PRO A 219 5.02 3.30 -6.91
N ASN A 220 5.18 2.94 -8.19
CA ASN A 220 4.10 2.99 -9.18
C ASN A 220 3.01 1.96 -8.96
N ALA A 221 3.32 0.81 -8.36
CA ALA A 221 2.30 -0.16 -7.96
C ALA A 221 1.30 0.47 -6.98
N THR A 222 1.70 1.53 -6.27
CA THR A 222 0.78 2.32 -5.44
C THR A 222 -0.24 3.08 -6.27
N ARG A 223 0.13 3.57 -7.46
CA ARG A 223 -0.81 4.32 -8.32
C ARG A 223 -1.99 3.47 -8.74
N GLU A 224 -1.73 2.22 -9.16
CA GLU A 224 -2.77 1.24 -9.52
C GLU A 224 -3.60 0.74 -8.31
N LYS A 225 -3.10 0.95 -7.09
CA LYS A 225 -3.82 0.61 -5.85
C LYS A 225 -4.59 1.78 -5.26
N PHE A 226 -4.08 3.01 -5.36
CA PHE A 226 -4.87 4.23 -5.14
C PHE A 226 -6.02 4.33 -6.13
N ASP A 227 -5.83 3.82 -7.34
CA ASP A 227 -6.89 3.60 -8.33
C ASP A 227 -8.01 2.67 -7.82
N ARG A 228 -7.83 1.94 -6.70
CA ARG A 228 -8.87 1.12 -6.05
C ARG A 228 -9.50 1.78 -4.82
N MET A 229 -8.89 2.85 -4.28
CA MET A 229 -9.43 3.57 -3.12
C MET A 229 -10.58 4.46 -3.56
N LEU A 230 -11.69 4.47 -2.82
CA LEU A 230 -12.93 5.11 -3.28
C LEU A 230 -12.91 6.62 -3.03
N LEU A 231 -13.21 7.40 -4.06
CA LEU A 231 -13.78 8.73 -3.86
C LEU A 231 -15.27 8.58 -3.65
N LEU A 232 -15.78 9.19 -2.58
CA LEU A 232 -17.18 9.10 -2.24
C LEU A 232 -18.00 9.81 -3.34
N PRO A 233 -18.92 9.12 -4.03
CA PRO A 233 -19.55 9.64 -5.25
C PRO A 233 -20.39 10.90 -5.01
N ASN A 234 -20.86 11.11 -3.78
CA ASN A 234 -21.63 12.28 -3.37
C ASN A 234 -20.76 13.46 -2.93
N LEU A 235 -19.45 13.29 -2.84
CA LEU A 235 -18.49 14.33 -2.51
C LEU A 235 -17.72 14.71 -3.78
N GLY A 236 -18.01 15.89 -4.31
CA GLY A 236 -17.30 16.45 -5.46
C GLY A 236 -15.82 16.77 -5.14
N ASP A 237 -15.12 17.39 -6.09
CA ASP A 237 -13.67 17.69 -5.97
C ASP A 237 -13.33 18.55 -4.76
N ARG A 238 -14.26 19.41 -4.34
CA ARG A 238 -14.18 20.17 -3.09
C ARG A 238 -15.50 20.04 -2.36
N SER A 239 -15.44 19.54 -1.13
CA SER A 239 -16.60 19.43 -0.25
C SER A 239 -16.34 20.20 1.04
N TYR A 240 -17.33 21.00 1.47
CA TYR A 240 -17.22 21.84 2.65
C TYR A 240 -18.05 21.23 3.77
N MET A 241 -17.50 21.16 4.97
CA MET A 241 -18.19 20.59 6.12
C MET A 241 -18.04 21.47 7.37
N GLU A 242 -18.98 21.32 8.29
CA GLU A 242 -18.92 21.89 9.64
C GLU A 242 -18.69 20.75 10.63
N GLY A 243 -17.59 20.83 11.36
CA GLY A 243 -17.28 19.90 12.44
C GLY A 243 -17.79 20.39 13.81
N LYS A 244 -17.10 19.98 14.87
CA LYS A 244 -17.36 20.38 16.26
C LYS A 244 -17.17 21.89 16.48
N ASN A 245 -16.15 22.49 15.85
CA ASN A 245 -15.88 23.92 15.95
C ASN A 245 -16.54 24.70 14.80
N LYS A 246 -17.58 25.48 15.12
CA LYS A 246 -18.33 26.26 14.12
C LYS A 246 -17.59 27.49 13.60
N SER A 247 -16.52 27.94 14.27
CA SER A 247 -15.68 29.04 13.76
C SER A 247 -14.80 28.62 12.59
N GLU A 248 -14.75 27.32 12.30
CA GLU A 248 -13.96 26.74 11.23
C GLU A 248 -14.86 26.07 10.19
N VAL A 249 -14.35 25.97 8.97
CA VAL A 249 -14.92 25.20 7.87
C VAL A 249 -13.91 24.13 7.52
N ILE A 250 -14.38 22.89 7.45
CA ILE A 250 -13.57 21.76 6.98
C ILE A 250 -13.67 21.76 5.46
N LEU A 251 -12.54 21.75 4.77
CA LEU A 251 -12.44 21.50 3.35
C LEU A 251 -11.91 20.09 3.15
N MET A 252 -12.68 19.25 2.45
CA MET A 252 -12.19 18.01 1.87
C MET A 252 -11.93 18.25 0.38
N ARG A 253 -10.66 18.21 -0.02
CA ARG A 253 -10.24 18.29 -1.42
C ARG A 253 -9.96 16.88 -1.92
N ALA A 254 -10.68 16.44 -2.95
CA ALA A 254 -10.40 15.17 -3.60
C ALA A 254 -9.11 15.29 -4.41
N THR A 255 -8.21 14.34 -4.21
CA THR A 255 -7.05 14.11 -5.07
C THR A 255 -7.33 12.84 -5.84
N ARG A 256 -7.64 13.00 -7.13
CA ARG A 256 -8.03 11.90 -8.02
C ARG A 256 -6.81 11.15 -8.50
N SER A 257 -6.94 9.83 -8.55
CA SER A 257 -6.01 9.02 -9.33
C SER A 257 -6.44 9.02 -10.82
N LYS A 258 -5.73 8.29 -11.69
CA LYS A 258 -6.04 8.30 -13.14
C LYS A 258 -7.34 7.55 -13.47
N GLN A 259 -7.79 6.66 -12.60
CA GLN A 259 -9.07 5.97 -12.75
C GLN A 259 -10.24 6.81 -12.22
N ALA A 260 -11.37 6.73 -12.92
CA ALA A 260 -12.56 7.48 -12.55
C ALA A 260 -13.16 6.91 -11.26
N GLY A 261 -13.34 7.77 -10.24
CA GLY A 261 -13.97 7.39 -8.97
C GLY A 261 -13.00 6.95 -7.88
N SER A 262 -11.69 7.07 -8.09
CA SER A 262 -10.67 6.65 -7.15
C SER A 262 -9.69 7.74 -6.73
N GLY A 263 -9.15 7.64 -5.51
CA GLY A 263 -8.26 8.64 -4.92
C GLY A 263 -8.34 8.73 -3.39
N PHE A 264 -8.02 9.91 -2.87
CA PHE A 264 -8.09 10.23 -1.44
C PHE A 264 -8.56 11.66 -1.22
N TYR A 265 -8.85 12.03 0.03
CA TYR A 265 -9.19 13.41 0.39
C TYR A 265 -8.10 14.02 1.27
N GLU A 266 -7.59 15.17 0.85
CA GLU A 266 -6.82 16.06 1.72
C GLU A 266 -7.81 16.90 2.54
N VAL A 267 -7.65 16.88 3.86
CA VAL A 267 -8.54 17.57 4.81
C VAL A 267 -7.83 18.79 5.37
N LEU A 268 -8.46 19.95 5.22
CA LEU A 268 -8.01 21.22 5.75
C LEU A 268 -9.06 21.82 6.67
N SER A 269 -8.62 22.54 7.70
CA SER A 269 -9.47 23.45 8.46
C SER A 269 -9.22 24.89 8.01
N ILE A 270 -10.29 25.66 7.83
CA ILE A 270 -10.28 27.05 7.39
C ILE A 270 -11.02 27.89 8.42
N ARG A 271 -10.32 28.81 9.06
CA ARG A 271 -10.94 29.73 10.02
C ARG A 271 -11.79 30.77 9.29
N ARG A 272 -13.05 30.94 9.69
CA ARG A 272 -14.02 31.82 9.01
C ARG A 272 -13.66 33.32 9.10
N GLU A 273 -12.99 33.72 10.18
CA GLU A 273 -12.71 35.13 10.48
C GLU A 273 -11.66 35.74 9.54
N ASP A 274 -10.58 35.02 9.30
CA ASP A 274 -9.41 35.52 8.57
C ASP A 274 -8.96 34.61 7.42
N MET A 275 -9.70 33.53 7.18
CA MET A 275 -9.42 32.53 6.14
C MET A 275 -8.07 31.84 6.31
N ALA A 276 -7.52 31.82 7.52
CA ALA A 276 -6.32 31.04 7.82
C ALA A 276 -6.61 29.55 7.61
N MET A 277 -5.72 28.89 6.86
CA MET A 277 -5.86 27.46 6.51
C MET A 277 -4.82 26.64 7.27
N ARG A 278 -5.22 25.44 7.68
CA ARG A 278 -4.36 24.46 8.32
C ARG A 278 -4.64 23.09 7.72
N TYR A 279 -3.60 22.40 7.26
CA TYR A 279 -3.71 21.01 6.87
C TYR A 279 -3.89 20.11 8.11
N ILE A 280 -4.82 19.16 8.04
CA ILE A 280 -5.23 18.33 9.17
C ILE A 280 -4.81 16.89 8.96
N CYS A 281 -5.25 16.28 7.87
CA CYS A 281 -4.99 14.89 7.58
C CYS A 281 -5.29 14.54 6.12
N ARG A 282 -4.88 13.33 5.75
CA ARG A 282 -5.34 12.63 4.55
C ARG A 282 -6.33 11.55 4.95
N LEU A 283 -7.46 11.46 4.26
CA LEU A 283 -8.46 10.40 4.40
C LEU A 283 -8.48 9.51 3.16
N MET A 284 -8.37 8.21 3.37
CA MET A 284 -8.43 7.19 2.33
C MET A 284 -9.56 6.22 2.63
N PHE A 285 -10.54 6.15 1.73
CA PHE A 285 -11.69 5.26 1.89
C PHE A 285 -11.40 3.93 1.19
N ALA A 286 -11.33 2.86 1.98
CA ALA A 286 -10.98 1.54 1.46
C ALA A 286 -12.18 0.83 0.83
N ASP A 287 -13.37 1.03 1.40
CA ASP A 287 -14.65 0.52 0.92
C ASP A 287 -15.81 1.43 1.40
N GLU A 288 -17.05 0.93 1.40
CA GLU A 288 -18.25 1.68 1.79
C GLU A 288 -18.36 2.01 3.29
N GLN A 289 -17.51 1.44 4.16
CA GLN A 289 -17.63 1.57 5.61
C GLN A 289 -16.32 1.90 6.33
N PHE A 290 -15.17 1.66 5.72
CA PHE A 290 -13.87 1.82 6.36
C PHE A 290 -13.02 2.89 5.71
N LEU A 291 -12.24 3.57 6.54
CA LEU A 291 -11.24 4.52 6.10
C LEU A 291 -9.99 4.47 6.94
N THR A 292 -8.92 4.96 6.33
CA THR A 292 -7.63 5.17 6.96
C THR A 292 -7.34 6.67 6.97
N MET A 293 -6.85 7.18 8.10
CA MET A 293 -6.50 8.60 8.26
C MET A 293 -5.03 8.77 8.62
N ILE A 294 -4.33 9.63 7.88
CA ILE A 294 -2.94 9.99 8.16
C ILE A 294 -2.93 11.44 8.64
N PRO A 295 -2.66 11.72 9.92
CA PRO A 295 -2.56 13.08 10.43
C PRO A 295 -1.39 13.83 9.79
N ALA A 296 -1.53 15.15 9.69
CA ALA A 296 -0.48 16.04 9.22
C ALA A 296 0.83 15.93 10.04
N ASN A 297 0.68 15.77 11.36
CA ASN A 297 1.78 15.94 12.33
C ASN A 297 2.16 14.64 13.03
N GLU A 298 1.59 13.51 12.64
CA GLU A 298 1.85 12.23 13.29
C GLU A 298 2.35 11.22 12.27
N ILE A 299 3.30 10.40 12.73
CA ILE A 299 3.81 9.27 11.97
C ILE A 299 2.75 8.14 11.93
N ASN A 300 1.85 8.13 12.91
CA ASN A 300 0.87 7.09 13.11
C ASN A 300 -0.42 7.40 12.35
N THR A 301 -0.91 6.38 11.67
CA THR A 301 -2.16 6.42 10.95
C THR A 301 -3.26 5.89 11.86
N HIS A 302 -4.45 6.45 11.73
CA HIS A 302 -5.62 6.09 12.52
C HIS A 302 -6.63 5.36 11.66
N LEU A 303 -7.19 4.29 12.20
CA LEU A 303 -8.29 3.56 11.57
C LEU A 303 -9.63 4.08 12.06
N GLY A 304 -10.55 4.27 11.13
CA GLY A 304 -11.95 4.47 11.48
C GLY A 304 -12.91 3.76 10.54
N MET A 305 -14.12 3.57 11.05
CA MET A 305 -15.31 3.39 10.25
C MET A 305 -15.92 4.75 9.95
N TYR A 306 -16.68 4.82 8.86
CA TYR A 306 -17.46 5.99 8.53
C TYR A 306 -18.88 5.62 8.12
N THR A 307 -19.77 6.59 8.26
CA THR A 307 -21.09 6.56 7.67
C THR A 307 -21.27 7.86 6.89
N LEU A 308 -21.65 7.73 5.63
CA LEU A 308 -22.01 8.86 4.77
C LEU A 308 -23.52 8.85 4.55
N ASP A 309 -24.18 9.96 4.88
CA ASP A 309 -25.58 10.20 4.57
C ASP A 309 -25.76 11.54 3.82
N GLU A 310 -27.01 11.95 3.58
CA GLU A 310 -27.31 13.22 2.91
C GLU A 310 -26.96 14.47 3.76
N HIS A 311 -26.65 14.28 5.04
CA HIS A 311 -26.33 15.34 5.99
C HIS A 311 -24.83 15.46 6.28
N GLY A 312 -24.03 14.42 6.01
CA GLY A 312 -22.57 14.48 6.06
C GLY A 312 -21.90 13.16 6.46
N LEU A 313 -20.76 13.27 7.13
CA LEU A 313 -19.92 12.14 7.57
C LEU A 313 -19.97 11.98 9.09
N THR A 314 -20.09 10.73 9.54
CA THR A 314 -19.84 10.35 10.94
C THR A 314 -18.70 9.35 10.98
N PHE A 315 -17.82 9.49 11.96
CA PHE A 315 -16.64 8.64 12.15
C PHE A 315 -16.70 7.88 13.47
N ASP A 316 -16.23 6.64 13.44
CA ASP A 316 -16.01 5.79 14.61
C ASP A 316 -14.58 5.25 14.55
N TRP A 317 -13.70 5.70 15.44
CA TRP A 317 -12.28 5.38 15.39
C TRP A 317 -11.96 4.21 16.30
N GLU A 318 -11.02 3.35 15.90
CA GLU A 318 -10.65 2.16 16.67
C GLU A 318 -10.26 2.49 18.13
N ASP A 319 -9.54 3.60 18.32
CA ASP A 319 -9.33 4.19 19.64
C ASP A 319 -10.29 5.36 19.86
N ASN A 320 -11.41 5.06 20.51
CA ASN A 320 -12.47 6.00 20.87
C ASN A 320 -11.99 7.19 21.72
N SER A 321 -10.80 7.13 22.32
CA SER A 321 -10.26 8.22 23.12
C SER A 321 -9.56 9.30 22.31
N ASN A 322 -9.23 9.05 21.03
CA ASN A 322 -8.24 9.86 20.32
C ASN A 322 -8.78 10.97 19.41
N GLU A 323 -10.08 10.99 19.04
CA GLU A 323 -10.69 12.00 18.11
C GLU A 323 -9.66 12.61 17.14
N PRO A 324 -9.01 11.80 16.28
CA PRO A 324 -7.64 12.09 15.84
C PRO A 324 -7.54 13.23 14.80
N THR A 325 -8.69 13.71 14.31
CA THR A 325 -8.78 14.91 13.48
C THR A 325 -8.80 16.19 14.33
N GLY A 326 -9.24 16.12 15.59
CA GLY A 326 -9.59 17.27 16.43
C GLY A 326 -10.77 18.10 15.91
N LEU A 327 -11.48 17.61 14.89
CA LEU A 327 -12.58 18.32 14.19
C LEU A 327 -13.97 17.82 14.59
N GLY A 328 -14.08 16.88 15.52
CA GLY A 328 -15.28 16.16 15.89
C GLY A 328 -15.50 14.87 15.11
N LEU A 329 -16.31 13.98 15.69
CA LEU A 329 -16.72 12.71 15.07
C LEU A 329 -17.86 12.86 14.05
N LYS A 330 -18.48 14.04 13.96
CA LYS A 330 -19.61 14.32 13.05
C LYS A 330 -19.33 15.57 12.26
N TRP A 331 -19.25 15.44 10.93
CA TRP A 331 -19.02 16.52 10.00
C TRP A 331 -20.27 16.71 9.15
N LYS A 332 -20.91 17.86 9.31
CA LYS A 332 -22.13 18.20 8.57
C LYS A 332 -21.76 18.82 7.22
N LEU A 333 -22.29 18.28 6.13
CA LEU A 333 -22.09 18.81 4.80
C LEU A 333 -22.68 20.23 4.68
N LEU A 334 -21.88 21.15 4.16
CA LEU A 334 -22.26 22.52 3.87
C LEU A 334 -22.43 22.72 2.37
N LYS A 335 -23.55 23.32 2.00
CA LYS A 335 -23.88 23.62 0.60
C LYS A 335 -23.36 24.99 0.20
N LEU A 336 -22.52 25.03 -0.83
CA LEU A 336 -21.83 26.23 -1.29
C LEU A 336 -22.82 27.33 -1.72
N GLU A 337 -23.88 26.94 -2.41
CA GLU A 337 -24.95 27.82 -2.88
C GLU A 337 -25.73 28.50 -1.74
N GLN A 338 -25.71 27.92 -0.54
CA GLN A 338 -26.45 28.41 0.62
C GLN A 338 -25.65 29.40 1.48
N SER A 339 -24.39 29.69 1.13
CA SER A 339 -23.51 30.46 2.00
C SER A 339 -22.58 31.42 1.24
N GLN A 340 -22.71 32.71 1.51
CA GLN A 340 -21.82 33.72 0.93
C GLN A 340 -20.37 33.56 1.40
N ILE A 341 -20.17 33.21 2.67
CA ILE A 341 -18.82 33.00 3.24
C ILE A 341 -18.14 31.78 2.62
N LEU A 342 -18.87 30.69 2.34
CA LEU A 342 -18.31 29.52 1.64
C LEU A 342 -17.93 29.85 0.20
N ARG A 343 -18.73 30.66 -0.50
CA ARG A 343 -18.37 31.13 -1.84
C ARG A 343 -17.12 32.01 -1.83
N GLN A 344 -16.92 32.83 -0.80
CA GLN A 344 -15.71 33.59 -0.62
C GLN A 344 -14.51 32.69 -0.33
N ILE A 345 -14.65 31.74 0.60
CA ILE A 345 -13.63 30.72 0.91
C ILE A 345 -13.22 29.99 -0.36
N ASN A 346 -14.18 29.44 -1.12
CA ASN A 346 -13.92 28.68 -2.34
C ASN A 346 -13.17 29.47 -3.41
N ARG A 347 -13.42 30.79 -3.52
CA ARG A 347 -12.70 31.67 -4.45
C ARG A 347 -11.30 32.06 -3.96
N SER A 348 -11.06 32.00 -2.66
CA SER A 348 -9.75 32.31 -2.06
C SER A 348 -8.81 31.12 -1.97
N ILE A 349 -9.32 29.90 -2.21
CA ILE A 349 -8.52 28.68 -2.20
C ILE A 349 -7.80 28.54 -3.54
N ASP A 350 -6.48 28.57 -3.43
CA ASP A 350 -5.53 28.26 -4.49
C ASP A 350 -4.94 26.86 -4.24
N ASP A 351 -4.93 26.00 -5.25
CA ASP A 351 -4.44 24.62 -5.13
C ASP A 351 -2.91 24.59 -4.90
N ASP A 352 -2.17 25.59 -5.39
CA ASP A 352 -0.74 25.76 -5.10
C ASP A 352 -0.50 26.02 -3.62
N LYS A 353 -1.36 26.86 -3.01
CA LYS A 353 -1.31 27.17 -1.59
C LYS A 353 -1.70 25.98 -0.71
N ILE A 354 -2.65 25.16 -1.16
CA ILE A 354 -2.97 23.89 -0.48
C ILE A 354 -1.76 22.95 -0.51
N THR A 355 -1.14 22.80 -1.68
CA THR A 355 0.03 21.96 -1.86
C THR A 355 1.17 22.40 -0.95
N GLU A 356 1.43 23.70 -0.88
CA GLU A 356 2.41 24.29 0.04
C GLU A 356 2.10 23.97 1.51
N LEU A 357 0.85 24.14 1.96
CA LEU A 357 0.45 23.82 3.33
C LEU A 357 0.65 22.33 3.68
N ILE A 358 0.35 21.43 2.74
CA ILE A 358 0.57 19.99 2.92
C ILE A 358 2.07 19.72 3.11
N MET A 359 2.92 20.34 2.31
CA MET A 359 4.36 20.15 2.39
C MET A 359 4.95 20.72 3.68
N GLU A 360 4.56 21.95 4.05
CA GLU A 360 4.97 22.60 5.30
C GLU A 360 4.60 21.77 6.52
N SER A 361 3.39 21.19 6.53
CA SER A 361 2.93 20.33 7.63
C SER A 361 3.81 19.09 7.82
N ARG A 362 4.41 18.59 6.74
CA ARG A 362 5.34 17.46 6.75
C ARG A 362 6.79 17.88 7.05
N GLY A 363 7.01 19.14 7.42
CA GLY A 363 8.34 19.70 7.66
C GLY A 363 9.17 19.88 6.39
N MET A 364 8.58 19.72 5.20
CA MET A 364 9.25 19.99 3.93
C MET A 364 9.35 21.50 3.75
N LYS A 365 10.55 21.98 3.42
CA LYS A 365 10.77 23.41 3.21
C LYS A 365 11.01 23.68 1.74
N LYS A 366 10.19 24.55 1.14
CA LYS A 366 10.52 25.14 -0.17
C LYS A 366 11.86 25.84 -0.10
N ILE A 367 12.60 25.75 -1.19
CA ILE A 367 13.89 26.40 -1.32
C ILE A 367 13.67 27.66 -2.16
N GLU A 368 13.90 28.82 -1.55
CA GLU A 368 13.80 30.11 -2.25
C GLU A 368 14.69 30.11 -3.50
N GLY A 369 14.13 30.59 -4.62
CA GLY A 369 14.81 30.65 -5.92
C GLY A 369 14.81 29.33 -6.71
N LEU A 370 14.28 28.23 -6.16
CA LEU A 370 14.10 26.96 -6.89
C LEU A 370 12.63 26.65 -7.21
N GLY A 371 11.76 27.67 -7.31
CA GLY A 371 10.39 27.46 -7.77
C GLY A 371 10.36 26.86 -9.17
N VAL A 372 9.49 25.88 -9.43
CA VAL A 372 9.29 25.33 -10.80
C VAL A 372 8.37 26.27 -11.55
N LYS A 373 8.88 26.83 -12.65
CA LYS A 373 8.14 27.77 -13.50
C LYS A 373 7.39 27.06 -14.62
N ASP A 374 7.97 25.99 -15.16
CA ASP A 374 7.43 25.26 -16.31
C ASP A 374 7.90 23.80 -16.29
N VAL A 375 7.02 22.91 -16.73
CA VAL A 375 7.27 21.47 -16.85
C VAL A 375 7.12 21.08 -18.30
N ALA A 376 8.24 20.80 -18.96
CA ALA A 376 8.24 20.37 -20.35
C ALA A 376 8.36 18.84 -20.44
N ILE A 377 7.43 18.22 -21.17
CA ILE A 377 7.38 16.77 -21.34
C ILE A 377 7.76 16.41 -22.77
N SER A 378 8.79 15.57 -22.91
CA SER A 378 9.17 14.96 -24.17
C SER A 378 8.81 13.48 -24.19
N ARG A 379 9.06 12.81 -25.34
CA ARG A 379 8.85 11.36 -25.46
C ARG A 379 9.64 10.58 -24.42
N ASN A 380 10.86 11.02 -24.10
CA ASN A 380 11.80 10.26 -23.27
C ASN A 380 12.21 11.01 -21.99
N SER A 381 11.79 12.26 -21.80
CA SER A 381 12.27 13.06 -20.67
C SER A 381 11.20 13.96 -20.06
N VAL A 382 11.40 14.27 -18.79
CA VAL A 382 10.72 15.36 -18.07
C VAL A 382 11.76 16.45 -17.80
N GLU A 383 11.42 17.68 -18.14
CA GLU A 383 12.26 18.86 -17.93
C GLU A 383 11.56 19.81 -16.98
N LEU A 384 12.23 20.16 -15.88
CA LEU A 384 11.80 21.15 -14.91
C LEU A 384 12.59 22.43 -15.15
N ARG A 385 11.90 23.53 -15.45
CA ARG A 385 12.51 24.85 -15.60
C ARG A 385 12.26 25.64 -14.33
N LEU A 386 13.32 26.07 -13.68
CA LEU A 386 13.21 26.78 -12.41
C LEU A 386 13.20 28.29 -12.59
N GLU A 387 12.73 29.01 -11.57
CA GLU A 387 12.69 30.47 -11.52
C GLU A 387 14.07 31.12 -11.64
N ASN A 388 15.11 30.48 -11.10
CA ASN A 388 16.50 30.95 -11.23
C ASN A 388 17.11 30.72 -12.62
N GLY A 389 16.36 30.13 -13.56
CA GLY A 389 16.81 29.81 -14.91
C GLY A 389 17.51 28.46 -15.07
N ASP A 390 17.72 27.71 -13.98
CA ASP A 390 18.26 26.35 -14.05
C ASP A 390 17.26 25.42 -14.75
N ILE A 391 17.80 24.48 -15.52
CA ILE A 391 17.00 23.43 -16.18
C ILE A 391 17.45 22.08 -15.65
N TYR A 392 16.50 21.31 -15.11
CA TYR A 392 16.73 19.94 -14.63
C TYR A 392 16.00 18.96 -15.53
N THR A 393 16.72 18.00 -16.10
CA THR A 393 16.14 16.99 -16.99
C THR A 393 16.32 15.60 -16.40
N ILE A 394 15.27 14.78 -16.44
CA ILE A 394 15.31 13.37 -16.07
C ILE A 394 14.74 12.51 -17.19
N ASP A 395 15.30 11.33 -17.40
CA ASP A 395 14.76 10.36 -18.35
C ASP A 395 13.51 9.70 -17.76
N ARG A 396 12.47 9.49 -18.58
CA ARG A 396 11.20 8.90 -18.13
C ARG A 396 11.33 7.44 -17.72
N SER A 397 12.41 6.77 -18.11
CA SER A 397 12.74 5.42 -17.66
C SER A 397 13.34 5.36 -16.25
N GLU A 398 13.81 6.48 -15.70
CA GLU A 398 14.41 6.54 -14.34
C GLU A 398 13.38 6.28 -13.24
N ALA A 399 12.13 6.69 -13.48
CA ALA A 399 11.03 6.38 -12.60
C ALA A 399 9.76 6.22 -13.44
N SER A 400 9.12 5.07 -13.32
CA SER A 400 7.98 4.70 -14.15
C SER A 400 6.82 5.70 -14.04
N PHE A 401 6.68 6.47 -12.94
CA PHE A 401 5.59 7.45 -12.83
C PHE A 401 5.78 8.64 -13.78
N LEU A 402 7.01 8.89 -14.24
CA LEU A 402 7.33 9.96 -15.18
C LEU A 402 6.66 9.74 -16.53
N GLU A 403 6.31 8.52 -16.92
CA GLU A 403 5.50 8.20 -18.12
C GLU A 403 4.09 8.80 -18.07
N PHE A 404 3.66 9.21 -16.89
CA PHE A 404 2.31 9.67 -16.67
C PHE A 404 2.21 11.16 -16.35
N ILE A 405 3.36 11.82 -16.17
CA ILE A 405 3.43 13.25 -15.91
C ILE A 405 3.01 14.03 -17.14
N THR A 406 2.22 15.08 -16.90
CA THR A 406 1.75 16.06 -17.85
C THR A 406 2.35 17.43 -17.51
N PRO A 407 2.38 18.37 -18.47
CA PRO A 407 2.84 19.74 -18.20
C PRO A 407 2.03 20.47 -17.12
N ASP A 408 0.80 20.03 -16.86
CA ASP A 408 -0.11 20.66 -15.89
C ASP A 408 0.11 20.12 -14.45
N ASP A 409 0.92 19.07 -14.28
CA ASP A 409 1.18 18.52 -12.94
C ASP A 409 2.05 19.48 -12.13
N ILE A 410 1.61 19.78 -10.90
CA ILE A 410 2.32 20.67 -9.98
C ILE A 410 3.56 19.95 -9.42
N VAL A 411 4.73 20.55 -9.64
CA VAL A 411 6.01 20.07 -9.11
C VAL A 411 6.62 21.14 -8.22
N THR A 412 7.07 20.74 -7.03
CA THR A 412 7.73 21.66 -6.10
C THR A 412 9.10 21.15 -5.71
N ILE A 413 10.08 22.05 -5.62
CA ILE A 413 11.43 21.73 -5.13
C ILE A 413 11.51 22.00 -3.64
N VAL A 414 11.82 20.96 -2.86
CA VAL A 414 11.90 21.05 -1.40
C VAL A 414 13.11 20.37 -0.81
N ARG A 415 13.44 20.78 0.39
CA ARG A 415 14.36 20.10 1.28
C ARG A 415 13.59 19.17 2.21
N MET A 416 13.91 17.87 2.17
CA MET A 416 13.30 16.86 3.03
C MET A 416 13.91 16.93 4.45
N PRO A 417 13.09 16.83 5.51
CA PRO A 417 13.60 16.89 6.88
C PRO A 417 14.33 15.61 7.31
N SER A 418 14.01 14.47 6.69
CA SER A 418 14.56 13.15 7.04
C SER A 418 16.05 13.03 6.75
N ASP A 419 16.50 13.53 5.60
CA ASP A 419 17.86 13.36 5.10
C ASP A 419 18.54 14.67 4.67
N ASN A 420 17.81 15.79 4.76
CA ASN A 420 18.27 17.12 4.38
C ASN A 420 18.63 17.27 2.88
N ASN A 421 18.25 16.32 2.02
CA ASN A 421 18.45 16.38 0.58
C ASN A 421 17.35 17.20 -0.12
N ILE A 422 17.63 17.58 -1.37
CA ILE A 422 16.72 18.37 -2.21
C ILE A 422 15.99 17.43 -3.16
N TYR A 423 14.67 17.59 -3.26
CA TYR A 423 13.79 16.73 -4.04
C TYR A 423 12.88 17.55 -4.94
N ALA A 424 12.60 17.03 -6.13
CA ALA A 424 11.42 17.39 -6.91
C ALA A 424 10.23 16.55 -6.44
N VAL A 425 9.14 17.19 -6.02
CA VAL A 425 7.97 16.55 -5.40
C VAL A 425 6.73 16.82 -6.23
N TRP A 426 6.06 15.73 -6.62
CA TRP A 426 4.71 15.71 -7.18
C TRP A 426 3.74 15.30 -6.07
N ALA A 427 3.30 16.29 -5.28
CA ALA A 427 2.51 16.04 -4.07
C ALA A 427 1.19 15.30 -4.35
N GLU A 428 0.55 15.60 -5.48
CA GLU A 428 -0.76 15.04 -5.85
C GLU A 428 -0.71 13.52 -6.07
N ILE A 429 0.41 13.02 -6.57
CA ILE A 429 0.63 11.58 -6.78
C ILE A 429 1.55 10.97 -5.72
N SER A 430 1.90 11.73 -4.67
CA SER A 430 2.78 11.31 -3.57
C SER A 430 4.12 10.71 -4.06
N HIS A 431 4.71 11.32 -5.09
CA HIS A 431 6.01 10.89 -5.63
C HIS A 431 7.04 12.00 -5.51
N PHE A 432 8.29 11.60 -5.36
CA PHE A 432 9.40 12.52 -5.32
C PHE A 432 10.69 11.86 -5.78
N ILE A 433 11.56 12.68 -6.36
CA ILE A 433 12.84 12.24 -6.90
C ILE A 433 13.91 13.19 -6.37
N PRO A 434 15.04 12.66 -5.84
CA PRO A 434 16.17 13.50 -5.48
C PRO A 434 16.58 14.36 -6.66
N LEU A 435 16.76 15.67 -6.45
CA LEU A 435 17.15 16.59 -7.52
C LEU A 435 18.52 16.22 -8.10
N SER A 436 19.35 15.50 -7.33
CA SER A 436 20.62 14.90 -7.78
C SER A 436 20.48 13.87 -8.89
N ASN A 437 19.29 13.27 -9.06
CA ASN A 437 19.03 12.31 -10.13
C ASN A 437 18.69 13.01 -11.46
N PHE A 438 18.48 14.32 -11.44
CA PHE A 438 18.28 15.11 -12.64
C PHE A 438 19.62 15.59 -13.19
N THR A 439 19.75 15.58 -14.50
CA THR A 439 20.84 16.27 -15.19
C THR A 439 20.55 17.76 -15.21
N LYS A 440 21.37 18.54 -14.51
CA LYS A 440 21.33 20.01 -14.55
C LYS A 440 21.99 20.53 -15.83
N ARG A 441 21.33 21.44 -16.54
CA ARG A 441 21.85 22.12 -17.73
C ARG A 441 22.01 23.62 -17.51
#